data_AF-A0A969M6L4-F1
#
_entry.id   AF-A0A969M6L4-F1
#
_cell.length_a   1.000
_cell.length_b   1.000
_cell.length_c   1.000
_cell.angle_alpha   90.00
_cell.angle_beta   90.00
_cell.angle_gamma   90.00
#
_symmetry.space_group_name_H-M   'P 1'
#
loop_
_entity.id
_entity.type
_entity.pdbx_description
1 polymer ?
#
loop_
_entity_poly.entity_id
_entity_poly.type
_entity_poly.pdbx_seq_one_letter_code
_entity_poly.pdbx_strand_id
1 'polypeptide(L)'
;MTHVSLHLGDCLAPGGLAALADRSVGVVITDPPFDERAHRAAVETGERIPGKRSVDGALPFAPLDAQALPELARQLVRVTKRWIVVFVGERQIEAWSQVLEAGGARVVRVGVALRSNPRPQMSGDRPAPAVDPLVIAYAAPGRMKWNGRGKPAWWEAPQARFDTGGKAMHPTQKSLHLMRSLVTDFSEPGELVCDPFAGSGSTAIACVELNRAFLGWEIDPNYHALAGVRIGLARETLQGHGWRNRFLRRWSIGRRSAERGWRARMSGCRSFFFNELVAWAPDTVCSATFWQGADGMLRAIRFMDRYNHLFRPFPRLPSWWTAC
;
A
#
# COMPACT_ATOMS: atom_id res chain seq x y z
N MET A 1 -6.45 12.23 17.24
CA MET A 1 -6.36 11.85 15.80
C MET A 1 -5.42 10.68 15.68
N THR A 2 -5.66 9.78 14.73
CA THR A 2 -4.85 8.57 14.52
C THR A 2 -3.50 8.93 13.87
N HIS A 3 -2.40 8.60 14.56
CA HIS A 3 -1.04 8.91 14.12
C HIS A 3 -0.64 8.01 12.93
N VAL A 4 -0.24 8.60 11.80
CA VAL A 4 0.19 7.88 10.58
C VAL A 4 1.45 8.54 10.07
N SER A 5 2.52 7.75 9.95
CA SER A 5 3.82 8.18 9.45
C SER A 5 4.24 7.30 8.29
N LEU A 6 4.55 7.92 7.15
CA LEU A 6 5.05 7.24 5.95
C LEU A 6 6.34 7.91 5.51
N HIS A 7 7.44 7.16 5.56
CA HIS A 7 8.78 7.64 5.25
C HIS A 7 9.19 7.23 3.83
N LEU A 8 9.88 8.13 3.13
CA LEU A 8 10.51 7.84 1.84
C LEU A 8 11.92 7.31 2.10
N GLY A 9 12.23 6.12 1.57
CA GLY A 9 13.57 5.54 1.62
C GLY A 9 13.58 4.06 1.95
N ASP A 10 14.78 3.51 2.10
CA ASP A 10 15.01 2.11 2.47
C ASP A 10 14.69 1.89 3.97
N CYS A 11 13.87 0.88 4.26
CA CYS A 11 13.53 0.51 5.62
C CYS A 11 14.70 -0.10 6.40
N LEU A 12 15.75 -0.59 5.73
CA LEU A 12 16.96 -1.12 6.36
C LEU A 12 18.08 -0.07 6.52
N ALA A 13 17.89 1.14 6.01
CA ALA A 13 18.82 2.24 6.26
C ALA A 13 18.92 2.55 7.77
N PRO A 14 20.01 3.20 8.24
CA PRO A 14 20.20 3.51 9.66
C PRO A 14 19.05 4.29 10.31
N GLY A 15 18.33 5.12 9.54
CA GLY A 15 17.14 5.85 9.98
C GLY A 15 15.80 5.10 9.83
N GLY A 16 15.84 3.85 9.39
CA GLY A 16 14.68 2.99 9.19
C GLY A 16 14.35 2.13 10.42
N LEU A 17 14.15 0.84 10.22
CA LEU A 17 13.82 -0.13 11.27
C LEU A 17 14.88 -0.18 12.37
N ALA A 18 16.16 -0.04 12.03
CA ALA A 18 17.26 -0.06 12.98
C ALA A 18 17.19 1.07 14.03
N ALA A 19 16.59 2.22 13.68
CA ALA A 19 16.42 3.34 14.60
C ALA A 19 15.26 3.15 15.60
N LEU A 20 14.37 2.19 15.36
CA LEU A 20 13.26 1.92 16.27
C LEU A 20 13.75 1.20 17.52
N ALA A 21 13.18 1.54 18.67
CA ALA A 21 13.40 0.81 19.91
C ALA A 21 12.86 -0.63 19.81
N ASP A 22 13.44 -1.54 20.56
CA ASP A 22 12.96 -2.92 20.70
C ASP A 22 11.50 -2.93 21.16
N ARG A 23 10.71 -3.83 20.58
CA ARG A 23 9.29 -4.00 20.93
C ARG A 23 8.53 -2.66 20.92
N SER A 24 8.76 -1.78 19.95
CA SER A 24 8.09 -0.47 19.83
C SER A 24 6.79 -0.54 19.01
N VAL A 25 6.70 -1.47 18.06
CA VAL A 25 5.54 -1.65 17.17
C VAL A 25 4.62 -2.74 17.74
N GLY A 26 3.31 -2.55 17.66
CA GLY A 26 2.35 -3.58 18.08
C GLY A 26 2.37 -4.79 17.16
N VAL A 27 2.14 -4.53 15.87
CA VAL A 27 1.95 -5.55 14.83
C VAL A 27 2.68 -5.15 13.55
N VAL A 28 3.29 -6.10 12.86
CA VAL A 28 3.80 -5.93 11.49
C VAL A 28 2.86 -6.63 10.52
N ILE A 29 2.42 -5.92 9.48
CA ILE A 29 1.71 -6.49 8.32
C ILE A 29 2.37 -5.93 7.07
N THR A 30 2.98 -6.80 6.26
CA THR A 30 3.81 -6.31 5.15
C THR A 30 3.89 -7.25 3.95
N ASP A 31 4.17 -6.69 2.77
CA ASP A 31 4.28 -7.37 1.47
C ASP A 31 5.65 -7.06 0.84
N PRO A 32 6.72 -7.73 1.28
CA PRO A 32 8.07 -7.54 0.75
C PRO A 32 8.13 -7.95 -0.74
N PRO A 33 9.06 -7.36 -1.51
CA PRO A 33 9.24 -7.73 -2.91
C PRO A 33 9.60 -9.22 -3.05
N PHE A 34 8.98 -9.88 -4.02
CA PHE A 34 9.21 -11.30 -4.31
C PHE A 34 10.63 -11.54 -4.88
N ASP A 35 11.05 -12.80 -4.92
CA ASP A 35 12.37 -13.18 -5.45
C ASP A 35 12.60 -12.78 -6.92
N GLU A 36 13.86 -12.82 -7.35
CA GLU A 36 14.32 -12.46 -8.69
C GLU A 36 13.62 -13.26 -9.81
N ARG A 37 13.11 -14.46 -9.51
CA ARG A 37 12.43 -15.30 -10.50
C ARG A 37 10.96 -14.92 -10.66
N ALA A 38 10.27 -14.51 -9.60
CA ALA A 38 8.95 -13.90 -9.69
C ALA A 38 9.01 -12.58 -10.49
N HIS A 39 10.10 -11.83 -10.34
CA HIS A 39 10.42 -10.69 -11.22
C HIS A 39 10.61 -11.11 -12.68
N ARG A 40 11.42 -12.15 -12.96
CA ARG A 40 11.62 -12.68 -14.33
C ARG A 40 10.33 -13.22 -14.96
N ALA A 41 9.46 -13.91 -14.22
CA ALA A 41 8.18 -14.41 -14.75
C ALA A 41 7.21 -13.27 -15.14
N ALA A 42 7.27 -12.13 -14.44
CA ALA A 42 6.54 -10.92 -14.79
C ALA A 42 7.14 -10.20 -16.03
N VAL A 43 8.42 -10.46 -16.34
CA VAL A 43 9.08 -9.96 -17.56
C VAL A 43 8.76 -10.86 -18.76
N GLU A 44 8.83 -12.19 -18.60
CA GLU A 44 8.55 -13.17 -19.67
C GLU A 44 7.08 -13.12 -20.16
N THR A 45 6.13 -12.84 -19.26
CA THR A 45 4.71 -12.60 -19.64
C THR A 45 4.51 -11.30 -20.45
N GLY A 46 5.53 -10.44 -20.53
CA GLY A 46 5.54 -9.22 -21.33
C GLY A 46 6.03 -9.40 -22.77
N GLU A 47 6.54 -10.58 -23.16
CA GLU A 47 6.96 -10.79 -24.55
C GLU A 47 5.76 -10.77 -25.51
N ARG A 48 5.86 -9.86 -26.47
CA ARG A 48 4.77 -9.35 -27.31
C ARG A 48 4.41 -10.38 -28.38
N ILE A 49 3.41 -11.22 -28.16
CA ILE A 49 2.81 -12.01 -29.24
C ILE A 49 1.95 -11.06 -30.11
N PRO A 50 2.22 -10.89 -31.41
CA PRO A 50 1.43 -10.03 -32.27
C PRO A 50 -0.06 -10.44 -32.26
N GLY A 51 -0.96 -9.51 -31.92
CA GLY A 51 -2.41 -9.72 -31.95
C GLY A 51 -3.10 -10.01 -30.61
N LYS A 52 -2.38 -10.19 -29.49
CA LYS A 52 -3.00 -10.29 -28.14
C LYS A 52 -2.73 -9.02 -27.31
N ARG A 53 -3.74 -8.52 -26.57
CA ARG A 53 -3.55 -7.47 -25.56
C ARG A 53 -2.68 -8.01 -24.42
N SER A 54 -1.41 -7.64 -24.39
CA SER A 54 -0.52 -7.88 -23.24
C SER A 54 -0.81 -6.87 -22.13
N VAL A 55 -0.68 -7.33 -20.88
CA VAL A 55 -0.70 -6.47 -19.69
C VAL A 55 0.76 -6.24 -19.31
N ASP A 56 1.14 -4.99 -19.08
CA ASP A 56 2.53 -4.51 -18.94
C ASP A 56 3.45 -5.45 -18.16
N GLY A 57 4.56 -5.84 -18.82
CA GLY A 57 5.62 -6.69 -18.29
C GLY A 57 6.72 -5.90 -17.61
N ALA A 58 7.42 -6.57 -16.68
CA ALA A 58 8.39 -6.08 -15.70
C ALA A 58 7.78 -5.37 -14.47
N LEU A 59 7.99 -5.97 -13.28
CA LEU A 59 7.76 -5.30 -12.00
C LEU A 59 8.84 -4.20 -11.81
N PRO A 60 8.48 -2.96 -11.46
CA PRO A 60 9.38 -1.80 -11.48
C PRO A 60 10.31 -1.69 -10.26
N PHE A 61 10.42 -2.72 -9.43
CA PHE A 61 11.22 -2.71 -8.19
C PHE A 61 12.25 -3.84 -8.18
N ALA A 62 13.32 -3.70 -7.38
CA ALA A 62 14.34 -4.73 -7.24
C ALA A 62 13.81 -5.89 -6.38
N PRO A 63 14.17 -7.16 -6.69
CA PRO A 63 13.84 -8.29 -5.83
C PRO A 63 14.54 -8.16 -4.48
N LEU A 64 13.96 -8.76 -3.43
CA LEU A 64 14.64 -8.85 -2.15
C LEU A 64 15.90 -9.72 -2.32
N ASP A 65 17.08 -9.13 -2.08
CA ASP A 65 18.33 -9.88 -2.05
C ASP A 65 18.24 -10.96 -0.94
N ALA A 66 18.59 -12.20 -1.27
CA ALA A 66 18.62 -13.31 -0.31
C ALA A 66 19.51 -13.00 0.90
N GLN A 67 20.50 -12.10 0.75
CA GLN A 67 21.37 -11.63 1.82
C GLN A 67 20.66 -10.64 2.77
N ALA A 68 19.66 -9.88 2.30
CA ALA A 68 18.94 -8.89 3.09
C ALA A 68 17.79 -9.49 3.92
N LEU A 69 17.28 -10.65 3.51
CA LEU A 69 16.14 -11.30 4.14
C LEU A 69 16.36 -11.65 5.64
N PRO A 70 17.51 -12.23 6.06
CA PRO A 70 17.76 -12.51 7.48
C PRO A 70 17.81 -11.24 8.34
N GLU A 71 18.43 -10.17 7.86
CA GLU A 71 18.52 -8.91 8.59
C GLU A 71 17.15 -8.23 8.72
N LEU A 72 16.38 -8.23 7.63
CA LEU A 72 14.99 -7.75 7.66
C LEU A 72 14.15 -8.53 8.66
N ALA A 73 14.17 -9.87 8.60
CA ALA A 73 13.44 -10.71 9.53
C ALA A 73 13.85 -10.45 10.99
N ARG A 74 15.16 -10.36 11.26
CA ARG A 74 15.68 -10.02 12.59
C ARG A 74 15.15 -8.67 13.10
N GLN A 75 15.15 -7.65 12.26
CA GLN A 75 14.62 -6.32 12.61
C GLN A 75 13.10 -6.39 12.87
N LEU A 76 12.33 -7.08 12.02
CA LEU A 76 10.89 -7.26 12.21
C LEU A 76 10.58 -7.94 13.54
N VAL A 77 11.30 -9.01 13.89
CA VAL A 77 11.10 -9.71 15.17
C VAL A 77 11.46 -8.83 16.35
N ARG A 78 12.58 -8.10 16.26
CA ARG A 78 13.06 -7.20 17.32
C ARG A 78 12.05 -6.08 17.63
N VAL A 79 11.52 -5.40 16.61
CA VAL A 79 10.66 -4.21 16.82
C VAL A 79 9.22 -4.56 17.19
N THR A 80 8.76 -5.78 16.89
CA THR A 80 7.33 -6.16 17.02
C THR A 80 6.99 -6.70 18.40
N LYS A 81 5.86 -6.28 18.98
CA LYS A 81 5.34 -6.80 20.27
C LYS A 81 4.52 -8.07 20.12
N ARG A 82 3.76 -8.23 19.02
CA ARG A 82 2.80 -9.33 18.86
C ARG A 82 2.96 -10.04 17.53
N TRP A 83 2.09 -9.74 16.57
CA TRP A 83 1.97 -10.51 15.33
C TRP A 83 2.87 -9.94 14.25
N ILE A 84 3.47 -10.84 13.49
CA ILE A 84 4.17 -10.54 12.24
C ILE A 84 3.42 -11.30 11.15
N VAL A 85 2.88 -10.58 10.18
CA VAL A 85 2.16 -11.12 9.04
C VAL A 85 2.88 -10.67 7.78
N VAL A 86 3.47 -11.62 7.07
CA VAL A 86 4.26 -11.34 5.86
C VAL A 86 3.59 -12.03 4.68
N PHE A 87 3.23 -11.28 3.64
CA PHE A 87 2.87 -11.86 2.35
C PHE A 87 4.12 -12.40 1.67
N VAL A 88 4.03 -13.60 1.12
CA VAL A 88 5.20 -14.29 0.55
C VAL A 88 4.84 -15.00 -0.74
N GLY A 89 5.83 -15.22 -1.60
CA GLY A 89 5.67 -16.12 -2.74
C GLY A 89 5.58 -17.56 -2.26
N GLU A 90 4.91 -18.43 -3.01
CA GLU A 90 4.74 -19.86 -2.64
C GLU A 90 6.07 -20.55 -2.31
N ARG A 91 7.14 -20.22 -3.03
CA ARG A 91 8.48 -20.80 -2.84
C ARG A 91 9.25 -20.17 -1.67
N GLN A 92 8.81 -19.03 -1.16
CA GLN A 92 9.49 -18.28 -0.10
C GLN A 92 8.90 -18.59 1.28
N ILE A 93 7.83 -19.39 1.38
CA ILE A 93 7.17 -19.74 2.65
C ILE A 93 8.17 -20.32 3.66
N GLU A 94 8.94 -21.33 3.23
CA GLU A 94 9.95 -22.00 4.06
C GLU A 94 11.05 -21.03 4.49
N ALA A 95 11.62 -20.29 3.53
CA ALA A 95 12.70 -19.33 3.78
C ALA A 95 12.29 -18.27 4.80
N TRP A 96 11.10 -17.67 4.64
CA TRP A 96 10.55 -16.69 5.59
C TRP A 96 10.30 -17.30 6.97
N SER A 97 9.79 -18.53 7.03
CA SER A 97 9.55 -19.21 8.30
C SER A 97 10.86 -19.42 9.07
N GLN A 98 11.89 -19.93 8.39
CA GLN A 98 13.20 -20.18 8.99
C GLN A 98 13.88 -18.90 9.50
N VAL A 99 13.87 -17.80 8.73
CA VAL A 99 14.52 -16.55 9.17
C VAL A 99 13.75 -15.86 10.30
N LEU A 100 12.43 -15.99 10.36
CA LEU A 100 11.64 -15.45 11.48
C LEU A 100 11.89 -16.25 12.77
N GLU A 101 11.99 -17.58 12.67
CA GLU A 101 12.35 -18.44 13.80
C GLU A 101 13.78 -18.20 14.28
N ALA A 102 14.74 -18.05 13.36
CA ALA A 102 16.11 -17.67 13.69
C ALA A 102 16.18 -16.30 14.39
N GLY A 103 15.27 -15.38 14.05
CA GLY A 103 15.10 -14.09 14.73
C GLY A 103 14.43 -14.18 16.11
N GLY A 104 13.94 -15.36 16.51
CA GLY A 104 13.28 -15.61 17.81
C GLY A 104 11.76 -15.48 17.81
N ALA A 105 11.11 -15.35 16.65
CA ALA A 105 9.66 -15.44 16.57
C ALA A 105 9.20 -16.89 16.52
N ARG A 106 7.97 -17.15 16.95
CA ARG A 106 7.32 -18.45 16.74
C ARG A 106 6.47 -18.37 15.48
N VAL A 107 6.81 -19.13 14.44
CA VAL A 107 5.92 -19.29 13.29
C VAL A 107 4.71 -20.10 13.72
N VAL A 108 3.52 -19.56 13.47
CA VAL A 108 2.27 -20.12 13.97
C VAL A 108 1.57 -20.94 12.89
N ARG A 109 1.57 -20.46 11.65
CA ARG A 109 0.99 -21.14 10.48
C ARG A 109 1.24 -20.35 9.19
N VAL A 110 1.02 -21.03 8.08
CA VAL A 110 0.80 -20.41 6.77
C VAL A 110 -0.67 -20.00 6.66
N GLY A 111 -0.92 -18.76 6.28
CA GLY A 111 -2.24 -18.23 5.93
C GLY A 111 -2.42 -18.09 4.42
N VAL A 112 -3.66 -17.88 3.99
CA VAL A 112 -4.00 -17.77 2.55
C VAL A 112 -4.93 -16.58 2.30
N ALA A 113 -4.52 -15.65 1.46
CA ALA A 113 -5.42 -14.64 0.91
C ALA A 113 -5.97 -15.13 -0.43
N LEU A 114 -7.26 -15.45 -0.48
CA LEU A 114 -7.98 -15.90 -1.65
C LEU A 114 -8.51 -14.70 -2.43
N ARG A 115 -8.21 -14.65 -3.72
CA ARG A 115 -8.85 -13.70 -4.64
C ARG A 115 -10.23 -14.24 -5.00
N SER A 116 -11.30 -13.52 -4.64
CA SER A 116 -12.68 -13.90 -4.99
C SER A 116 -12.98 -13.80 -6.49
N ASN A 117 -12.15 -13.05 -7.22
CA ASN A 117 -12.27 -12.87 -8.66
C ASN A 117 -10.89 -12.96 -9.31
N PRO A 118 -10.23 -14.14 -9.26
CA PRO A 118 -8.89 -14.29 -9.81
C PRO A 118 -8.92 -14.04 -11.33
N ARG A 119 -7.80 -13.57 -11.88
CA ARG A 119 -7.72 -13.43 -13.34
C ARG A 119 -7.72 -14.82 -13.96
N PRO A 120 -8.58 -15.11 -14.94
CA PRO A 120 -8.55 -16.39 -15.62
C PRO A 120 -7.21 -16.58 -16.35
N GLN A 121 -6.73 -17.82 -16.42
CA GLN A 121 -5.55 -18.17 -17.20
C GLN A 121 -5.94 -18.15 -18.68
N MET A 122 -5.70 -17.02 -19.36
CA MET A 122 -6.16 -16.79 -20.74
C MET A 122 -5.57 -17.77 -21.77
N SER A 123 -4.43 -18.38 -21.48
CA SER A 123 -3.81 -19.41 -22.32
C SER A 123 -4.43 -20.80 -22.14
N GLY A 124 -5.11 -21.06 -21.02
CA GLY A 124 -5.69 -22.38 -20.71
C GLY A 124 -4.68 -23.51 -20.48
N ASP A 125 -3.38 -23.22 -20.44
CA ASP A 125 -2.28 -24.18 -20.31
C ASP A 125 -2.03 -24.67 -18.88
N ARG A 126 -2.58 -23.96 -17.88
CA ARG A 126 -2.43 -24.27 -16.44
C ARG A 126 -3.51 -23.59 -15.59
N PRO A 127 -3.67 -23.99 -14.32
CA PRO A 127 -4.56 -23.27 -13.40
C PRO A 127 -4.12 -21.83 -13.18
N ALA A 128 -5.09 -20.93 -13.04
CA ALA A 128 -4.82 -19.54 -12.70
C ALA A 128 -4.37 -19.40 -11.24
N PRO A 129 -3.35 -18.58 -10.93
CA PRO A 129 -3.01 -18.27 -9.56
C PRO A 129 -4.16 -17.47 -8.93
N ALA A 130 -4.72 -17.99 -7.84
CA ALA A 130 -5.84 -17.39 -7.13
C ALA A 130 -5.50 -16.96 -5.70
N VAL A 131 -4.39 -17.45 -5.16
CA VAL A 131 -4.01 -17.23 -3.76
C VAL A 131 -2.75 -16.38 -3.65
N ASP A 132 -2.65 -15.65 -2.55
CA ASP A 132 -1.41 -15.05 -2.06
C ASP A 132 -1.12 -15.67 -0.67
N PRO A 133 -0.03 -16.45 -0.51
CA PRO A 133 0.34 -17.02 0.78
C PRO A 133 0.80 -15.96 1.79
N LEU A 134 0.58 -16.25 3.08
CA LEU A 134 1.09 -15.46 4.20
C LEU A 134 1.87 -16.35 5.17
N VAL A 135 2.97 -15.85 5.71
CA VAL A 135 3.59 -16.42 6.92
C VAL A 135 3.11 -15.61 8.13
N ILE A 136 2.51 -16.31 9.10
CA ILE A 136 2.00 -15.72 10.33
C ILE A 136 2.87 -16.17 11.49
N ALA A 137 3.56 -15.23 12.12
CA ALA A 137 4.43 -15.47 13.26
C ALA A 137 4.05 -14.58 14.45
N TYR A 138 4.51 -14.99 15.63
CA TYR A 138 4.34 -14.25 16.88
C TYR A 138 5.70 -13.92 17.47
N ALA A 139 5.99 -12.63 17.63
CA ALA A 139 7.30 -12.12 17.97
C ALA A 139 7.63 -12.23 19.47
N ALA A 140 6.63 -12.13 20.35
CA ALA A 140 6.84 -12.11 21.79
C ALA A 140 6.81 -13.51 22.42
N PRO A 141 7.61 -13.75 23.47
CA PRO A 141 7.43 -14.94 24.30
C PRO A 141 6.06 -14.87 25.02
N GLY A 142 5.41 -16.02 25.17
CA GLY A 142 4.18 -16.16 25.97
C GLY A 142 2.91 -16.44 25.17
N ARG A 143 1.77 -16.04 25.77
CA ARG A 143 0.43 -16.37 25.28
C ARG A 143 0.02 -15.48 24.12
N MET A 144 -0.34 -16.11 23.01
CA MET A 144 -0.84 -15.41 21.82
C MET A 144 -2.25 -14.86 22.05
N LYS A 145 -2.46 -13.57 21.75
CA LYS A 145 -3.78 -12.93 21.73
C LYS A 145 -4.16 -12.61 20.29
N TRP A 146 -5.15 -13.32 19.75
CA TRP A 146 -5.67 -13.14 18.39
C TRP A 146 -7.13 -12.69 18.40
N ASN A 147 -7.50 -11.77 17.51
CA ASN A 147 -8.84 -11.17 17.50
C ASN A 147 -9.83 -11.95 16.62
N GLY A 148 -9.32 -12.78 15.69
CA GLY A 148 -10.15 -13.61 14.81
C GLY A 148 -10.80 -14.83 15.47
N ARG A 149 -10.60 -15.04 16.77
CA ARG A 149 -11.24 -16.11 17.57
C ARG A 149 -11.00 -17.51 16.97
N GLY A 150 -12.03 -18.16 16.45
CA GLY A 150 -11.98 -19.49 15.83
C GLY A 150 -11.89 -19.43 14.30
N LYS A 151 -11.70 -18.25 13.71
CA LYS A 151 -11.63 -18.09 12.27
C LYS A 151 -10.45 -18.94 11.71
N PRO A 152 -10.58 -19.49 10.50
CA PRO A 152 -9.45 -20.11 9.83
C PRO A 152 -8.46 -19.04 9.34
N ALA A 153 -7.21 -19.44 9.07
CA ALA A 153 -6.17 -18.53 8.57
C ALA A 153 -6.30 -18.25 7.07
N TRP A 154 -7.52 -17.99 6.59
CA TRP A 154 -7.77 -17.55 5.23
C TRP A 154 -8.67 -16.32 5.19
N TRP A 155 -8.45 -15.51 4.16
CA TRP A 155 -9.18 -14.28 3.92
C TRP A 155 -9.54 -14.20 2.45
N GLU A 156 -10.80 -14.00 2.16
CA GLU A 156 -11.27 -13.81 0.79
C GLU A 156 -11.44 -12.31 0.50
N ALA A 157 -10.91 -11.83 -0.63
CA ALA A 157 -11.05 -10.45 -1.04
C ALA A 157 -11.04 -10.30 -2.57
N PRO A 158 -11.72 -9.28 -3.13
CA PRO A 158 -11.61 -8.96 -4.55
C PRO A 158 -10.24 -8.38 -4.88
N GLN A 159 -9.82 -8.44 -6.15
CA GLN A 159 -8.61 -7.77 -6.64
C GLN A 159 -8.63 -6.26 -6.34
N ALA A 160 -7.47 -5.68 -6.02
CA ALA A 160 -7.35 -4.27 -5.66
C ALA A 160 -7.79 -3.27 -6.74
N ARG A 161 -7.84 -3.68 -8.02
CA ARG A 161 -8.38 -2.83 -9.11
C ARG A 161 -9.83 -2.39 -8.86
N PHE A 162 -10.59 -3.16 -8.07
CA PHE A 162 -11.96 -2.82 -7.72
C PHE A 162 -12.03 -1.72 -6.66
N ASP A 163 -10.94 -1.45 -5.95
CA ASP A 163 -10.84 -0.34 -4.99
C ASP A 163 -10.80 1.04 -5.69
N THR A 164 -10.50 1.09 -6.99
CA THR A 164 -10.23 2.34 -7.74
C THR A 164 -11.05 2.46 -9.03
N GLY A 165 -12.14 1.69 -9.16
CA GLY A 165 -12.99 1.74 -10.35
C GLY A 165 -12.39 1.10 -11.60
N GLY A 166 -11.52 0.09 -11.43
CA GLY A 166 -11.09 -0.82 -12.50
C GLY A 166 -9.61 -0.80 -12.86
N LYS A 167 -8.76 0.04 -12.23
CA LYS A 167 -7.32 0.12 -12.49
C LYS A 167 -6.48 0.03 -11.23
N ALA A 168 -5.69 -1.04 -11.08
CA ALA A 168 -4.70 -1.11 -10.01
C ALA A 168 -3.65 -0.01 -10.19
N MET A 169 -3.24 0.62 -9.09
CA MET A 169 -2.27 1.73 -9.12
C MET A 169 -0.83 1.29 -8.84
N HIS A 170 -0.69 0.13 -8.20
CA HIS A 170 0.57 -0.57 -8.00
C HIS A 170 0.47 -1.97 -8.62
N PRO A 171 1.54 -2.49 -9.26
CA PRO A 171 1.53 -3.81 -9.88
C PRO A 171 1.09 -4.93 -8.93
N THR A 172 1.55 -4.87 -7.67
CA THR A 172 1.21 -5.82 -6.60
C THR A 172 0.26 -5.22 -5.55
N GLN A 173 -0.57 -4.25 -5.92
CA GLN A 173 -1.50 -3.62 -4.96
C GLN A 173 -2.37 -4.67 -4.26
N LYS A 174 -2.29 -4.73 -2.92
CA LYS A 174 -3.22 -5.51 -2.10
C LYS A 174 -4.56 -4.77 -1.93
N SER A 175 -5.63 -5.56 -1.94
CA SER A 175 -7.01 -5.08 -1.79
C SER A 175 -7.20 -4.41 -0.44
N LEU A 176 -7.87 -3.26 -0.42
CA LEU A 176 -8.18 -2.57 0.84
C LEU A 176 -9.10 -3.42 1.72
N HIS A 177 -9.99 -4.22 1.12
CA HIS A 177 -10.82 -5.17 1.86
C HIS A 177 -9.97 -6.18 2.64
N LEU A 178 -8.97 -6.78 1.97
CA LEU A 178 -8.03 -7.71 2.60
C LEU A 178 -7.27 -7.06 3.75
N MET A 179 -6.72 -5.87 3.52
CA MET A 179 -5.94 -5.17 4.55
C MET A 179 -6.79 -4.79 5.76
N ARG A 180 -8.05 -4.39 5.58
CA ARG A 180 -8.98 -4.15 6.70
C ARG A 180 -9.21 -5.40 7.53
N SER A 181 -9.40 -6.56 6.89
CA SER A 181 -9.59 -7.81 7.62
C SER A 181 -8.34 -8.21 8.41
N LEU A 182 -7.16 -8.11 7.80
CA LEU A 182 -5.89 -8.43 8.49
C LEU A 182 -5.63 -7.47 9.67
N VAL A 183 -5.77 -6.16 9.45
CA VAL A 183 -5.62 -5.16 10.52
C VAL A 183 -6.60 -5.43 11.67
N THR A 184 -7.86 -5.78 11.36
CA THR A 184 -8.86 -6.12 12.39
C THR A 184 -8.47 -7.38 13.18
N ASP A 185 -8.03 -8.43 12.48
CA ASP A 185 -7.77 -9.74 13.09
C ASP A 185 -6.47 -9.76 13.91
N PHE A 186 -5.48 -8.95 13.54
CA PHE A 186 -4.15 -8.97 14.15
C PHE A 186 -3.87 -7.79 15.08
N SER A 187 -4.62 -6.67 15.01
CA SER A 187 -4.36 -5.46 15.81
C SER A 187 -5.58 -4.95 16.58
N GLU A 188 -5.32 -4.23 17.67
CA GLU A 188 -6.31 -3.52 18.48
C GLU A 188 -6.46 -2.05 18.06
N PRO A 189 -7.62 -1.41 18.31
CA PRO A 189 -7.75 0.04 18.18
C PRO A 189 -6.65 0.79 18.94
N GLY A 190 -6.05 1.80 18.30
CA GLY A 190 -4.94 2.58 18.84
C GLY A 190 -3.57 1.91 18.75
N GLU A 191 -3.49 0.62 18.40
CA GLU A 191 -2.22 -0.09 18.27
C GLU A 191 -1.43 0.40 17.04
N LEU A 192 -0.10 0.39 17.15
CA LEU A 192 0.79 0.75 16.06
C LEU A 192 1.01 -0.44 15.13
N VAL A 193 0.58 -0.29 13.88
CA VAL A 193 0.82 -1.22 12.78
C VAL A 193 1.99 -0.72 11.93
N CYS A 194 2.97 -1.58 11.65
CA CYS A 194 4.10 -1.27 10.81
C CYS A 194 4.07 -2.03 9.48
N ASP A 195 4.37 -1.32 8.39
CA ASP A 195 4.56 -1.88 7.05
C ASP A 195 5.82 -1.29 6.39
N PRO A 196 6.95 -2.01 6.40
CA PRO A 196 8.20 -1.54 5.78
C PRO A 196 8.17 -1.45 4.25
N PHE A 197 7.15 -2.02 3.60
CA PHE A 197 6.97 -2.04 2.16
C PHE A 197 5.57 -1.51 1.83
N ALA A 198 5.30 -0.27 2.23
CA ALA A 198 3.97 0.31 2.23
C ALA A 198 3.34 0.39 0.82
N GLY A 199 4.14 0.44 -0.24
CA GLY A 199 3.69 0.46 -1.62
C GLY A 199 2.71 1.60 -1.86
N SER A 200 1.52 1.23 -2.33
CA SER A 200 0.44 2.19 -2.57
C SER A 200 -0.29 2.68 -1.31
N GLY A 201 0.08 2.23 -0.11
CA GLY A 201 -0.48 2.68 1.17
C GLY A 201 -1.78 2.01 1.62
N SER A 202 -2.14 0.83 1.07
CA SER A 202 -3.39 0.13 1.44
C SER A 202 -3.45 -0.21 2.93
N THR A 203 -2.33 -0.62 3.55
CA THR A 203 -2.23 -0.90 5.00
C THR A 203 -2.50 0.35 5.83
N ALA A 204 -1.91 1.49 5.44
CA ALA A 204 -2.09 2.77 6.14
C ALA A 204 -3.54 3.26 6.08
N ILE A 205 -4.21 3.13 4.93
CA ILE A 205 -5.63 3.49 4.76
C ILE A 205 -6.51 2.62 5.66
N ALA A 206 -6.27 1.30 5.69
CA ALA A 206 -6.99 0.39 6.58
C ALA A 206 -6.79 0.79 8.05
N CYS A 207 -5.56 1.18 8.43
CA CYS A 207 -5.27 1.66 9.78
C CYS A 207 -6.03 2.95 10.12
N VAL A 208 -6.07 3.92 9.19
CA VAL A 208 -6.85 5.16 9.36
C VAL A 208 -8.32 4.86 9.62
N GLU A 209 -8.95 4.06 8.76
CA GLU A 209 -10.38 3.73 8.85
C GLU A 209 -10.75 2.91 10.08
N LEU A 210 -9.81 2.08 10.54
CA LEU A 210 -10.00 1.23 11.71
C LEU A 210 -9.46 1.86 13.00
N ASN A 211 -9.03 3.13 12.98
CA ASN A 211 -8.46 3.82 14.14
C ASN A 211 -7.24 3.10 14.76
N ARG A 212 -6.26 2.72 13.92
CA ARG A 212 -4.94 2.17 14.30
C ARG A 212 -3.85 3.15 13.89
N ALA A 213 -2.82 3.30 14.73
CA ALA A 213 -1.65 4.06 14.34
C ALA A 213 -0.87 3.30 13.26
N PHE A 214 -0.19 4.03 12.37
CA PHE A 214 0.58 3.43 11.28
C PHE A 214 1.98 4.01 11.17
N LEU A 215 2.94 3.14 10.87
CA LEU A 215 4.31 3.48 10.51
C LEU A 215 4.71 2.68 9.26
N GLY A 216 5.35 3.30 8.29
CA GLY A 216 5.84 2.55 7.15
C GLY A 216 6.88 3.29 6.32
N TRP A 217 7.48 2.53 5.41
CA TRP A 217 8.48 3.01 4.45
C TRP A 217 8.06 2.63 3.04
N GLU A 218 8.45 3.48 2.09
CA GLU A 218 8.35 3.20 0.67
C GLU A 218 9.59 3.78 -0.01
N ILE A 219 10.28 2.98 -0.82
CA ILE A 219 11.55 3.37 -1.44
C ILE A 219 11.33 4.16 -2.74
N ASP A 220 10.25 3.87 -3.47
CA ASP A 220 9.90 4.57 -4.70
C ASP A 220 9.16 5.89 -4.38
N PRO A 221 9.71 7.05 -4.79
CA PRO A 221 9.11 8.35 -4.48
C PRO A 221 7.73 8.55 -5.12
N ASN A 222 7.41 7.90 -6.24
CA ASN A 222 6.10 7.98 -6.87
C ASN A 222 5.06 7.19 -6.08
N TYR A 223 5.41 5.99 -5.60
CA TYR A 223 4.50 5.20 -4.76
C TYR A 223 4.33 5.83 -3.38
N HIS A 224 5.39 6.41 -2.81
CA HIS A 224 5.32 7.19 -1.58
C HIS A 224 4.34 8.37 -1.72
N ALA A 225 4.49 9.17 -2.78
CA ALA A 225 3.59 10.30 -3.04
C ALA A 225 2.13 9.85 -3.24
N LEU A 226 1.92 8.75 -3.99
CA LEU A 226 0.60 8.15 -4.20
C LEU A 226 -0.05 7.69 -2.89
N ALA A 227 0.70 6.97 -2.06
CA ALA A 227 0.24 6.52 -0.76
C ALA A 227 -0.13 7.73 0.12
N GLY A 228 0.70 8.77 0.15
CA GLY A 228 0.44 10.01 0.89
C GLY A 228 -0.90 10.66 0.50
N VAL A 229 -1.17 10.80 -0.79
CA VAL A 229 -2.47 11.34 -1.27
C VAL A 229 -3.64 10.47 -0.81
N ARG A 230 -3.54 9.15 -0.97
CA ARG A 230 -4.64 8.23 -0.58
C ARG A 230 -4.91 8.24 0.92
N ILE A 231 -3.85 8.29 1.74
CA ILE A 231 -3.96 8.39 3.21
C ILE A 231 -4.62 9.71 3.60
N GLY A 232 -4.24 10.82 2.98
CA GLY A 232 -4.86 12.14 3.22
C GLY A 232 -6.35 12.13 2.92
N LEU A 233 -6.74 11.59 1.76
CA LEU A 233 -8.17 11.46 1.37
C LEU A 233 -8.97 10.59 2.36
N ALA A 234 -8.37 9.50 2.86
CA ALA A 234 -9.02 8.63 3.84
C ALA A 234 -9.27 9.36 5.16
N ARG A 235 -8.29 10.14 5.65
CA ARG A 235 -8.41 10.94 6.87
C ARG A 235 -9.51 11.99 6.77
N GLU A 236 -9.57 12.73 5.66
CA GLU A 236 -10.60 13.75 5.45
C GLU A 236 -12.02 13.16 5.39
N THR A 237 -12.16 11.98 4.75
CA THR A 237 -13.45 11.30 4.64
C THR A 237 -14.02 10.96 6.02
N LEU A 238 -13.17 10.56 6.96
CA LEU A 238 -13.57 10.28 8.35
C LEU A 238 -13.92 11.54 9.15
N GLN A 239 -13.27 12.67 8.86
CA GLN A 239 -13.53 13.95 9.53
C GLN A 239 -14.82 14.65 9.05
N GLY A 240 -15.55 14.04 8.10
CA GLY A 240 -16.80 14.60 7.58
C GLY A 240 -16.62 15.91 6.81
N HIS A 241 -15.38 16.26 6.45
CA HIS A 241 -15.11 17.48 5.72
C HIS A 241 -15.48 17.29 4.24
N GLY A 242 -16.51 18.03 3.81
CA GLY A 242 -17.09 18.01 2.47
C GLY A 242 -16.17 18.57 1.37
N TRP A 243 -14.94 18.09 1.29
CA TRP A 243 -13.96 18.46 0.25
C TRP A 243 -14.39 17.97 -1.14
N ARG A 244 -15.15 16.86 -1.20
CA ARG A 244 -15.79 16.31 -2.42
C ARG A 244 -16.49 17.38 -3.26
N ASN A 245 -17.09 18.41 -2.63
CA ASN A 245 -17.77 19.48 -3.35
C ASN A 245 -16.89 20.70 -3.66
N ARG A 246 -15.79 20.92 -2.95
CA ARG A 246 -14.97 22.15 -3.09
C ARG A 246 -13.86 21.99 -4.12
N PHE A 247 -13.14 20.86 -4.11
CA PHE A 247 -12.05 20.61 -5.06
C PHE A 247 -12.56 20.28 -6.45
N LEU A 248 -13.57 19.42 -6.58
CA LEU A 248 -14.19 19.13 -7.89
C LEU A 248 -14.84 20.36 -8.53
N ARG A 249 -15.43 21.27 -7.73
CA ARG A 249 -15.91 22.58 -8.23
C ARG A 249 -14.75 23.49 -8.65
N ARG A 250 -13.69 23.61 -7.86
CA ARG A 250 -12.55 24.51 -8.15
C ARG A 250 -11.70 24.00 -9.32
N TRP A 251 -11.57 22.68 -9.48
CA TRP A 251 -10.83 22.05 -10.59
C TRP A 251 -11.63 22.05 -11.90
N SER A 252 -12.96 21.91 -11.85
CA SER A 252 -13.83 22.10 -13.03
C SER A 252 -13.88 23.57 -13.49
N ILE A 253 -13.79 24.53 -12.55
CA ILE A 253 -13.58 25.96 -12.88
C ILE A 253 -12.20 26.17 -13.53
N GLY A 254 -11.16 25.50 -13.02
CA GLY A 254 -9.80 25.52 -13.59
C GLY A 254 -9.73 24.98 -15.01
N ARG A 255 -10.42 23.87 -15.32
CA ARG A 255 -10.50 23.32 -16.70
C ARG A 255 -11.18 24.24 -17.69
N ARG A 256 -12.33 24.83 -17.33
CA ARG A 256 -13.07 25.76 -18.23
C ARG A 256 -12.31 27.06 -18.51
N SER A 257 -11.42 27.43 -17.60
CA SER A 257 -10.51 28.58 -17.77
C SER A 257 -9.26 28.20 -18.57
N ALA A 258 -8.72 26.99 -18.35
CA ALA A 258 -7.57 26.46 -19.09
C ALA A 258 -7.90 26.21 -20.57
N GLU A 259 -9.11 25.76 -20.93
CA GLU A 259 -9.49 25.59 -22.35
C GLU A 259 -9.57 26.92 -23.13
N ARG A 260 -9.57 28.08 -22.44
CA ARG A 260 -9.62 29.41 -23.04
C ARG A 260 -8.37 30.24 -22.67
N GLY A 261 -7.23 29.94 -23.29
CA GLY A 261 -6.07 30.84 -23.35
C GLY A 261 -4.88 30.45 -22.49
N TRP A 262 -4.06 29.52 -22.97
CA TRP A 262 -2.98 28.86 -22.24
C TRP A 262 -1.64 29.62 -22.10
N ARG A 263 -1.58 30.95 -22.32
CA ARG A 263 -0.26 31.66 -22.32
C ARG A 263 -0.14 32.95 -21.49
N ALA A 264 -1.22 33.58 -21.01
CA ALA A 264 -1.11 34.96 -20.48
C ALA A 264 -1.29 35.16 -18.96
N ARG A 265 -1.63 34.13 -18.16
CA ARG A 265 -2.02 34.31 -16.74
C ARG A 265 -1.22 33.48 -15.74
N MET A 266 0.06 33.25 -16.04
CA MET A 266 0.90 32.32 -15.29
C MET A 266 1.79 32.96 -14.21
N SER A 267 1.60 34.20 -13.77
CA SER A 267 2.37 34.74 -12.62
C SER A 267 1.63 34.59 -11.28
N GLY A 268 0.31 34.80 -11.24
CA GLY A 268 -0.48 34.80 -10.00
C GLY A 268 -0.96 33.43 -9.49
N CYS A 269 -1.18 32.45 -10.38
CA CYS A 269 -1.66 31.11 -9.97
C CYS A 269 -0.54 30.18 -9.46
N ARG A 270 0.73 30.55 -9.64
CA ARG A 270 1.91 29.71 -9.31
C ARG A 270 2.11 29.52 -7.80
N SER A 271 1.91 30.56 -7.00
CA SER A 271 2.07 30.46 -5.53
C SER A 271 0.85 29.85 -4.85
N PHE A 272 -0.36 30.10 -5.37
CA PHE A 272 -1.60 29.73 -4.70
C PHE A 272 -1.86 28.21 -4.70
N PHE A 273 -1.58 27.53 -5.83
CA PHE A 273 -1.86 26.09 -5.97
C PHE A 273 -0.82 25.21 -5.27
N PHE A 274 0.44 25.66 -5.27
CA PHE A 274 1.53 25.01 -4.53
C PHE A 274 1.35 25.17 -3.02
N ASN A 275 0.96 26.37 -2.56
CA ASN A 275 0.73 26.62 -1.15
C ASN A 275 -0.47 25.84 -0.59
N GLU A 276 -1.57 25.64 -1.33
CA GLU A 276 -2.67 24.81 -0.81
C GLU A 276 -2.32 23.30 -0.77
N LEU A 277 -1.52 22.79 -1.71
CA LEU A 277 -1.10 21.38 -1.70
C LEU A 277 -0.06 21.08 -0.61
N VAL A 278 0.82 22.04 -0.32
CA VAL A 278 1.80 21.98 0.78
C VAL A 278 1.14 22.25 2.14
N ALA A 279 0.13 23.14 2.21
CA ALA A 279 -0.64 23.40 3.43
C ALA A 279 -1.65 22.30 3.80
N TRP A 280 -2.01 21.42 2.84
CA TRP A 280 -2.95 20.30 3.03
C TRP A 280 -2.38 19.16 3.90
N ALA A 281 -1.07 19.16 4.13
CA ALA A 281 -0.33 17.99 4.57
C ALA A 281 0.91 18.34 5.42
N PRO A 282 0.87 19.26 6.40
CA PRO A 282 2.07 19.69 7.13
C PRO A 282 2.77 18.54 7.88
N ASP A 283 2.00 17.53 8.32
CA ASP A 283 2.48 16.38 9.09
C ASP A 283 2.67 15.09 8.26
N THR A 284 2.24 15.11 6.99
CA THR A 284 2.57 14.05 6.04
C THR A 284 3.84 14.50 5.35
N VAL A 285 4.92 13.75 5.55
CA VAL A 285 6.29 14.02 5.03
C VAL A 285 6.36 13.87 3.50
N CYS A 286 5.44 14.50 2.75
CA CYS A 286 5.69 14.96 1.39
C CYS A 286 6.58 16.18 1.54
N SER A 287 7.87 15.96 1.78
CA SER A 287 8.82 17.06 1.89
C SER A 287 8.65 17.98 0.67
N ALA A 288 8.48 19.28 0.94
CA ALA A 288 8.32 20.31 -0.08
C ALA A 288 9.44 20.28 -1.15
N THR A 289 10.54 19.59 -0.86
CA THR A 289 11.69 19.30 -1.72
C THR A 289 11.38 18.48 -2.97
N PHE A 290 10.44 17.52 -2.97
CA PHE A 290 10.16 16.70 -4.17
C PHE A 290 9.52 17.51 -5.32
N TRP A 291 8.73 18.52 -4.97
CA TRP A 291 7.99 19.36 -5.92
C TRP A 291 8.65 20.71 -6.22
N GLN A 292 9.83 20.98 -5.66
CA GLN A 292 10.58 22.21 -5.91
C GLN A 292 11.21 22.21 -7.32
N GLY A 293 11.17 23.37 -7.99
CA GLY A 293 11.74 23.58 -9.33
C GLY A 293 10.73 23.46 -10.49
N ALA A 294 11.13 23.94 -11.67
CA ALA A 294 10.27 23.97 -12.87
C ALA A 294 9.81 22.57 -13.32
N ASP A 295 10.64 21.53 -13.12
CA ASP A 295 10.31 20.14 -13.44
C ASP A 295 9.40 19.46 -12.41
N GLY A 296 9.39 19.95 -11.16
CA GLY A 296 8.49 19.46 -10.10
C GLY A 296 7.03 19.65 -10.44
N MET A 297 6.67 20.80 -11.02
CA MET A 297 5.29 21.11 -11.41
C MET A 297 4.80 20.24 -12.58
N LEU A 298 5.64 19.97 -13.58
CA LEU A 298 5.32 19.05 -14.68
C LEU A 298 5.15 17.61 -14.19
N ARG A 299 6.00 17.17 -13.24
CA ARG A 299 5.82 15.88 -12.55
C ARG A 299 4.51 15.84 -11.77
N ALA A 300 4.13 16.93 -11.08
CA ALA A 300 2.87 17.01 -10.33
C ALA A 300 1.66 16.95 -11.25
N ILE A 301 1.69 17.67 -12.37
CA ILE A 301 0.62 17.65 -13.37
C ILE A 301 0.48 16.27 -13.99
N ARG A 302 1.59 15.64 -14.43
CA ARG A 302 1.56 14.28 -14.99
C ARG A 302 1.09 13.24 -13.97
N PHE A 303 1.48 13.39 -12.71
CA PHE A 303 1.02 12.56 -11.60
C PHE A 303 -0.49 12.74 -11.39
N MET A 304 -0.98 13.97 -11.28
CA MET A 304 -2.40 14.27 -11.10
C MET A 304 -3.25 13.82 -12.29
N ASP A 305 -2.77 13.96 -13.52
CA ASP A 305 -3.46 13.47 -14.72
C ASP A 305 -3.51 11.93 -14.75
N ARG A 306 -2.40 11.26 -14.39
CA ARG A 306 -2.33 9.79 -14.27
C ARG A 306 -3.32 9.27 -13.22
N TYR A 307 -3.43 9.95 -12.08
CA TYR A 307 -4.21 9.51 -10.93
C TYR A 307 -5.55 10.25 -10.76
N ASN A 308 -6.00 10.99 -11.77
CA ASN A 308 -7.26 11.73 -11.76
C ASN A 308 -8.48 10.84 -11.42
N HIS A 309 -8.40 9.55 -11.76
CA HIS A 309 -9.43 8.57 -11.43
C HIS A 309 -9.62 8.34 -9.92
N LEU A 310 -8.60 8.62 -9.08
CA LEU A 310 -8.72 8.57 -7.62
C LEU A 310 -9.66 9.62 -7.06
N PHE A 311 -9.83 10.72 -7.79
CA PHE A 311 -10.71 11.83 -7.41
C PHE A 311 -12.11 11.71 -8.03
N ARG A 312 -12.38 10.65 -8.80
CA ARG A 312 -13.73 10.34 -9.31
C ARG A 312 -14.56 9.70 -8.21
N PRO A 313 -15.88 9.97 -8.15
CA PRO A 313 -16.74 9.35 -7.16
C PRO A 313 -16.66 7.82 -7.27
N PHE A 314 -16.46 7.14 -6.13
CA PHE A 314 -16.81 5.72 -6.01
C PHE A 314 -18.25 5.53 -6.54
N PRO A 315 -18.52 4.54 -7.41
CA PRO A 315 -19.90 4.14 -7.63
C PRO A 315 -20.51 3.83 -6.27
N ARG A 316 -21.73 4.33 -6.02
CA ARG A 316 -22.48 4.01 -4.80
C ARG A 316 -22.42 2.49 -4.62
N LEU A 317 -22.07 2.03 -3.41
CA LEU A 317 -22.20 0.63 -3.06
C LEU A 317 -23.63 0.17 -3.44
N PRO A 318 -23.80 -0.98 -4.08
CA PRO A 318 -25.11 -1.50 -4.40
C PRO A 318 -26.00 -1.57 -3.15
N SER A 319 -27.29 -1.31 -3.31
CA SER A 319 -28.30 -1.25 -2.23
C SER A 319 -28.49 -2.55 -1.44
N TRP A 320 -27.85 -3.66 -1.83
CA TRP A 320 -27.90 -4.93 -1.10
C TRP A 320 -26.88 -5.04 0.05
N TRP A 321 -26.11 -3.98 0.33
CA TRP A 321 -25.08 -3.98 1.39
C TRP A 321 -25.56 -3.45 2.76
N THR A 322 -26.81 -3.02 2.90
CA THR A 322 -27.39 -2.51 4.17
C THR A 322 -28.31 -3.50 4.89
N ALA A 323 -28.28 -4.78 4.53
CA ALA A 323 -29.03 -5.82 5.21
C ALA A 323 -28.12 -7.02 5.51
N CYS A 324 -27.28 -6.89 6.55
CA CYS A 324 -26.74 -7.96 7.40
C CYS A 324 -26.08 -7.32 8.63
#